data_AF-K1U688-F1
#
_entry.id   AF-K1U688-F1
#
_cell.length_a   1.000
_cell.length_b   1.000
_cell.length_c   1.000
_cell.angle_alpha   90.00
_cell.angle_beta   90.00
_cell.angle_gamma   90.00
#
_symmetry.space_group_name_H-M   'P 1'
#
loop_
_entity.id
_entity.type
_entity.pdbx_description
1 polymer ?
#
loop_
_entity_poly.entity_id
_entity_poly.type
_entity_poly.pdbx_seq_one_letter_code
_entity_poly.pdbx_strand_id
1 'polypeptide(L)'
;MRSATFGTEIWIRNQTDRKVKDLTVEINLVGKDNRGNKLDKKMVAPVGTIQAFSETSVTLSEMLREPQLWSAEKPHLYDIHIKLRRKNELLESFEYHWGIRKIEIAGDVFKVNGKAVKLKGVNRHDFHPRMGFFVDSRTMERDIRLIKQANINMIRTS
;
A
#
# COMPACT_ATOMS: atom_id res chain seq x y z
N MET A 1 6.66 -15.84 -9.38
CA MET A 1 6.52 -14.55 -10.10
C MET A 1 7.93 -13.99 -10.29
N ARG A 2 8.36 -13.71 -11.52
CA ARG A 2 9.75 -13.27 -11.80
C ARG A 2 9.92 -11.74 -11.72
N SER A 3 8.84 -11.01 -11.95
CA SER A 3 8.78 -9.56 -11.82
C SER A 3 7.37 -9.12 -11.45
N ALA A 4 7.25 -7.93 -10.87
CA ALA A 4 6.00 -7.23 -10.64
C ALA A 4 6.18 -5.75 -10.96
N THR A 5 5.13 -5.10 -11.46
CA THR A 5 5.16 -3.65 -11.72
C THR A 5 4.46 -2.94 -10.58
N PHE A 6 5.18 -2.02 -9.93
CA PHE A 6 4.56 -0.98 -9.11
C PHE A 6 4.02 0.08 -10.07
N GLY A 7 2.75 0.41 -9.96
CA GLY A 7 2.12 1.48 -10.74
C GLY A 7 1.25 2.31 -9.81
N THR A 8 1.32 3.62 -9.95
CA THR A 8 0.55 4.55 -9.12
C THR A 8 0.15 5.79 -9.92
N GLU A 9 -1.00 6.34 -9.57
CA GLU A 9 -1.48 7.64 -10.01
C GLU A 9 -1.60 8.52 -8.77
N ILE A 10 -0.90 9.65 -8.79
CA ILE A 10 -0.91 10.61 -7.69
C ILE A 10 -1.69 11.83 -8.13
N TRP A 11 -2.73 12.14 -7.36
CA TRP A 11 -3.55 13.32 -7.54
C TRP A 11 -3.00 14.46 -6.70
N ILE A 12 -2.75 15.61 -7.33
CA ILE A 12 -2.24 16.82 -6.68
C ILE A 12 -3.29 17.91 -6.84
N ARG A 13 -3.77 18.44 -5.73
CA ARG A 13 -4.75 19.52 -5.70
C ARG A 13 -4.13 20.80 -5.18
N ASN A 14 -4.23 21.87 -5.97
CA ASN A 14 -3.90 23.21 -5.53
C ASN A 14 -5.11 23.84 -4.85
N GLN A 15 -5.05 24.01 -3.54
CA GLN A 15 -6.11 24.67 -2.75
C GLN A 15 -5.87 26.18 -2.55
N THR A 16 -4.89 26.76 -3.23
CA THR A 16 -4.57 28.18 -3.13
C THR A 16 -5.27 29.00 -4.21
N ASP A 17 -5.35 30.31 -4.00
CA ASP A 17 -5.88 31.32 -4.90
C ASP A 17 -4.90 31.71 -6.03
N ARG A 18 -3.72 31.09 -6.09
CA ARG A 18 -2.67 31.38 -7.06
C ARG A 18 -2.30 30.14 -7.86
N LYS A 19 -1.84 30.34 -9.09
CA LYS A 19 -1.24 29.25 -9.86
C LYS A 19 0.08 28.79 -9.22
N VAL A 20 0.30 27.49 -9.20
CA VAL A 20 1.53 26.86 -8.69
C VAL A 20 2.28 26.18 -9.83
N LYS A 21 3.60 26.33 -9.82
CA LYS A 21 4.53 25.78 -10.83
C LYS A 21 5.80 25.28 -10.17
N ASP A 22 6.65 24.65 -10.97
CA ASP A 22 7.96 24.10 -10.56
C ASP A 22 7.82 23.01 -9.48
N LEU A 23 6.76 22.21 -9.59
CA LEU A 23 6.45 21.11 -8.68
C LEU A 23 7.05 19.80 -9.19
N THR A 24 7.53 18.98 -8.28
CA THR A 24 8.02 17.63 -8.55
C THR A 24 7.45 16.66 -7.53
N VAL A 25 7.05 15.47 -8.01
CA VAL A 25 6.70 14.34 -7.15
C VAL A 25 7.86 13.38 -7.14
N GLU A 26 8.35 13.06 -5.95
CA GLU A 26 9.36 12.02 -5.71
C GLU A 26 8.71 10.85 -4.99
N ILE A 27 8.92 9.64 -5.48
CA ILE A 27 8.52 8.40 -4.80
C ILE A 27 9.78 7.59 -4.53
N ASN A 28 9.99 7.20 -3.28
CA ASN A 28 11.02 6.24 -2.89
C ASN A 28 10.32 4.97 -2.42
N LEU A 29 10.56 3.87 -3.14
CA LEU A 29 10.08 2.55 -2.82
C LEU A 29 11.23 1.74 -2.22
N VAL A 30 11.11 1.39 -0.94
CA VAL A 30 12.13 0.70 -0.16
C VAL A 30 11.62 -0.67 0.27
N GLY A 31 12.47 -1.68 0.23
CA GLY A 31 12.13 -3.01 0.73
C GLY A 31 13.25 -4.00 0.47
N LYS A 32 12.89 -5.25 0.20
CA LYS A 32 13.84 -6.32 -0.10
C LYS A 32 13.40 -7.15 -1.30
N ASP A 33 14.36 -7.72 -2.02
CA ASP A 33 14.09 -8.76 -3.01
C ASP A 33 13.96 -10.15 -2.35
N ASN A 34 13.59 -11.16 -3.13
CA ASN A 34 13.41 -12.53 -2.65
C ASN A 34 14.73 -13.20 -2.17
N ARG A 35 15.89 -12.59 -2.43
CA ARG A 35 17.20 -13.02 -1.93
C ARG A 35 17.61 -12.28 -0.66
N GLY A 36 16.82 -11.29 -0.23
CA GLY A 36 17.09 -10.47 0.95
C GLY A 36 17.92 -9.22 0.68
N ASN A 37 18.27 -8.93 -0.59
CA ASN A 37 19.00 -7.71 -0.93
C ASN A 37 18.09 -6.50 -0.78
N LYS A 38 18.67 -5.36 -0.38
CA LYS A 38 17.94 -4.10 -0.30
C LYS A 38 17.45 -3.68 -1.68
N LEU A 39 16.15 -3.38 -1.76
CA LEU A 39 15.53 -2.70 -2.89
C LEU A 39 15.30 -1.25 -2.50
N ASP A 40 15.80 -0.33 -3.31
CA ASP A 40 15.64 1.11 -3.11
C ASP A 40 15.47 1.76 -4.49
N LYS A 41 14.25 2.16 -4.80
CA LYS A 41 13.84 2.64 -6.12
C LYS A 41 13.29 4.04 -6.00
N LYS A 42 14.01 5.00 -6.57
CA LYS A 42 13.58 6.39 -6.66
C LYS A 42 12.96 6.68 -8.03
N MET A 43 11.74 7.20 -8.02
CA MET A 43 11.05 7.73 -9.20
C MET A 43 10.79 9.21 -8.98
N VAL A 44 10.96 10.02 -10.02
CA VAL A 44 10.69 11.46 -9.97
C VAL A 44 9.95 11.85 -11.23
N ALA A 45 8.88 12.63 -11.08
CA ALA A 45 8.18 13.23 -12.20
C ALA A 45 7.89 14.71 -11.95
N PRO A 46 8.09 15.57 -12.95
CA PRO A 46 7.62 16.95 -12.88
C PRO A 46 6.10 16.99 -12.91
N VAL A 47 5.51 17.91 -12.16
CA VAL A 47 4.08 18.21 -12.20
C VAL A 47 3.88 19.46 -13.05
N GLY A 48 2.91 19.41 -13.95
CA GLY A 48 2.52 20.57 -14.76
C GLY A 48 2.09 21.76 -13.90
N THR A 49 1.93 22.93 -14.53
CA THR A 49 1.39 24.09 -13.82
C THR A 49 -0.06 23.80 -13.40
N ILE A 50 -0.37 24.01 -12.13
CA ILE A 50 -1.71 23.81 -11.58
C ILE A 50 -2.33 25.19 -11.35
N GLN A 51 -3.51 25.43 -11.93
CA GLN A 51 -4.25 26.69 -11.72
C GLN A 51 -4.77 26.77 -10.27
N ALA A 52 -5.18 27.96 -9.84
CA ALA A 52 -5.83 28.16 -8.55
C ALA A 52 -7.04 27.22 -8.41
N PHE A 53 -7.22 26.61 -7.23
CA PHE A 53 -8.35 25.71 -6.92
C PHE A 53 -8.58 24.57 -7.93
N SER A 54 -7.52 24.07 -8.56
CA SER A 54 -7.60 22.98 -9.54
C SER A 54 -6.73 21.79 -9.15
N GLU A 55 -6.88 20.68 -9.86
CA GLU A 55 -6.08 19.46 -9.64
C GLU A 55 -5.49 18.92 -10.94
N THR A 56 -4.47 18.09 -10.79
CA THR A 56 -3.84 17.34 -11.86
C THR A 56 -3.39 15.98 -11.32
N SER A 57 -3.09 15.04 -12.19
CA SER A 57 -2.51 13.75 -11.80
C SER A 57 -1.19 13.46 -12.51
N VAL A 58 -0.35 12.67 -11.86
CA VAL A 58 0.89 12.15 -12.42
C VAL A 58 0.93 10.65 -12.21
N THR A 59 1.19 9.92 -13.30
CA THR A 59 1.36 8.46 -13.27
C THR A 59 2.83 8.11 -13.25
N LEU A 60 3.20 7.19 -12.36
CA LEU A 60 4.55 6.65 -12.22
C LEU A 60 4.48 5.13 -12.17
N SER A 61 5.49 4.46 -12.72
CA SER A 61 5.60 3.01 -12.65
C SER A 61 7.05 2.55 -12.60
N GLU A 62 7.31 1.48 -11.86
CA GLU A 62 8.62 0.83 -11.75
C GLU A 62 8.48 -0.69 -11.80
N MET A 63 9.35 -1.35 -12.56
CA MET A 63 9.40 -2.81 -12.59
C MET A 63 10.36 -3.35 -11.54
N LEU A 64 9.84 -4.18 -10.65
CA LEU A 64 10.60 -4.87 -9.62
C LEU A 64 10.91 -6.29 -10.08
N ARG A 65 12.18 -6.68 -10.03
CA ARG A 65 12.64 -8.04 -10.32
C ARG A 65 12.72 -8.85 -9.04
N GLU A 66 12.26 -10.09 -9.11
CA GLU A 66 12.26 -11.05 -7.99
C GLU A 66 11.75 -10.45 -6.65
N PRO A 67 10.59 -9.77 -6.61
CA PRO A 67 10.11 -9.16 -5.36
C PRO A 67 9.74 -10.21 -4.30
N GLN A 68 9.85 -9.83 -3.02
CA GLN A 68 9.22 -10.57 -1.95
C GLN A 68 7.70 -10.43 -2.07
N LEU A 69 7.01 -11.56 -2.15
CA LEU A 69 5.55 -11.56 -2.25
C LEU A 69 4.91 -11.59 -0.87
N TRP A 70 3.88 -10.78 -0.70
CA TRP A 70 3.01 -10.82 0.45
C TRP A 70 2.13 -12.07 0.42
N SER A 71 1.96 -12.69 1.58
CA SER A 71 0.98 -13.74 1.88
C SER A 71 0.53 -13.62 3.33
N ALA A 72 -0.56 -14.30 3.71
CA ALA A 72 -1.08 -14.28 5.07
C ALA A 72 -0.10 -14.88 6.10
N GLU A 73 0.82 -15.73 5.66
CA GLU A 73 1.85 -16.40 6.45
C GLU A 73 3.21 -15.67 6.39
N LYS A 74 3.52 -15.04 5.26
CA LYS A 74 4.74 -14.23 5.04
C LYS A 74 4.34 -12.84 4.55
N PRO A 75 4.03 -11.90 5.46
CA PRO A 75 3.49 -10.59 5.11
C PRO A 75 4.61 -9.61 4.76
N HIS A 76 5.38 -9.89 3.69
CA HIS A 76 6.41 -8.98 3.22
C HIS A 76 5.79 -7.66 2.72
N LEU A 77 6.35 -6.53 3.16
CA LEU A 77 5.90 -5.19 2.82
C LEU A 77 7.07 -4.35 2.29
N TYR A 78 6.73 -3.37 1.46
CA TYR A 78 7.60 -2.33 0.96
C TYR A 78 7.11 -0.98 1.49
N ASP A 79 8.04 -0.12 1.86
CA ASP A 79 7.77 1.24 2.30
C ASP A 79 7.75 2.16 1.08
N ILE A 80 6.71 2.97 0.96
CA ILE A 80 6.55 3.96 -0.10
C ILE A 80 6.57 5.33 0.56
N HIS A 81 7.60 6.11 0.27
CA HIS A 81 7.67 7.51 0.67
C HIS A 81 7.39 8.40 -0.54
N ILE A 82 6.28 9.12 -0.49
CA ILE A 82 5.88 10.08 -1.53
C ILE A 82 6.20 11.48 -1.00
N LYS A 83 6.84 12.31 -1.81
CA LYS A 83 7.17 13.69 -1.48
C LYS A 83 6.75 14.61 -2.62
N LEU A 84 6.00 15.65 -2.29
CA LEU A 84 5.73 16.77 -3.20
C LEU A 84 6.72 17.89 -2.86
N ARG A 85 7.49 18.32 -3.85
CA ARG A 85 8.46 19.40 -3.70
C ARG A 85 8.17 20.53 -4.66
N ARG A 86 8.59 21.74 -4.28
CA ARG A 86 8.69 22.88 -5.17
C ARG A 86 10.14 23.33 -5.22
N LYS A 87 10.80 23.14 -6.36
CA LYS A 87 12.27 23.25 -6.44
C LYS A 87 12.93 22.36 -5.36
N ASN A 88 13.61 22.94 -4.37
CA ASN A 88 14.24 22.20 -3.28
C ASN A 88 13.40 22.14 -1.99
N GLU A 89 12.30 22.89 -1.92
CA GLU A 89 11.43 22.93 -0.75
C GLU A 89 10.51 21.71 -0.73
N LEU A 90 10.41 21.04 0.42
CA LEU A 90 9.45 19.97 0.64
C LEU A 90 8.11 20.60 1.06
N LEU A 91 7.06 20.37 0.29
CA LEU A 91 5.71 20.87 0.60
C LEU A 91 4.91 19.86 1.41
N GLU A 92 4.95 18.59 1.01
CA GLU A 92 4.15 17.53 1.62
C GLU A 92 4.85 16.18 1.49
N SER A 93 4.58 15.29 2.43
CA SER A 93 5.07 13.91 2.39
C SER A 93 4.08 12.92 2.96
N PHE A 94 3.98 11.76 2.30
CA PHE A 94 3.17 10.63 2.75
C PHE A 94 4.01 9.36 2.82
N GLU A 95 3.64 8.48 3.75
CA GLU A 95 4.24 7.17 3.91
C GLU A 95 3.17 6.09 3.85
N TYR A 96 3.40 5.07 3.03
CA TYR A 96 2.51 3.93 2.87
C TYR A 96 3.29 2.62 2.96
N HIS A 97 2.62 1.58 3.44
CA HIS A 97 3.13 0.21 3.34
C HIS A 97 2.39 -0.52 2.22
N TRP A 98 3.14 -1.19 1.35
CA TRP A 98 2.60 -1.87 0.19
C TRP A 98 3.07 -3.32 0.09
N GLY A 99 2.14 -4.23 -0.14
CA GLY A 99 2.40 -5.67 -0.28
C GLY A 99 2.13 -6.15 -1.70
N ILE A 100 3.08 -6.90 -2.27
CA ILE A 100 2.96 -7.43 -3.64
C ILE A 100 2.35 -8.82 -3.59
N ARG A 101 1.13 -8.98 -4.12
CA ARG A 101 0.47 -10.29 -4.23
C ARG A 101 -0.35 -10.37 -5.50
N LYS A 102 -0.49 -11.59 -6.02
CA LYS A 102 -1.42 -11.90 -7.11
C LYS A 102 -2.59 -12.69 -6.54
N ILE A 103 -3.82 -12.25 -6.80
CA ILE A 103 -5.04 -13.00 -6.49
C ILE A 103 -5.64 -13.48 -7.79
N GLU A 104 -6.03 -14.74 -7.84
CA GLU A 104 -6.66 -15.32 -9.02
C GLU A 104 -7.80 -16.25 -8.58
N ILE A 105 -8.86 -16.28 -9.37
CA ILE A 105 -9.92 -17.30 -9.28
C ILE A 105 -9.83 -18.10 -10.58
N ALA A 106 -9.48 -19.38 -10.47
CA ALA A 106 -9.37 -20.28 -11.61
C ALA A 106 -10.43 -21.37 -11.49
N GLY A 107 -11.56 -21.19 -12.19
CA GLY A 107 -12.79 -21.93 -11.90
C GLY A 107 -13.24 -21.63 -10.48
N ASP A 108 -13.44 -22.66 -9.66
CA ASP A 108 -13.85 -22.51 -8.25
C ASP A 108 -12.67 -22.45 -7.26
N VAL A 109 -11.43 -22.37 -7.77
CA VAL A 109 -10.23 -22.39 -6.93
C VAL A 109 -9.70 -20.97 -6.74
N PHE A 110 -9.80 -20.48 -5.50
CA PHE A 110 -9.14 -19.25 -5.07
C PHE A 110 -7.64 -19.48 -4.90
N LYS A 111 -6.83 -18.63 -5.54
CA LYS A 111 -5.36 -18.72 -5.52
C LYS A 111 -4.74 -17.41 -5.05
N VAL A 112 -3.71 -17.53 -4.23
CA VAL A 112 -2.81 -16.43 -3.84
C VAL A 112 -1.41 -16.78 -4.32
N ASN A 113 -0.81 -15.89 -5.12
CA ASN A 113 0.51 -16.08 -5.72
C ASN A 113 0.62 -17.41 -6.50
N GLY A 114 -0.47 -17.79 -7.19
CA GLY A 114 -0.59 -19.04 -7.97
C GLY A 114 -0.86 -20.31 -7.15
N LYS A 115 -0.87 -20.23 -5.81
CA LYS A 115 -1.13 -21.38 -4.92
C LYS A 115 -2.59 -21.39 -4.48
N ALA A 116 -3.24 -22.55 -4.51
CA ALA A 116 -4.61 -22.71 -4.02
C ALA A 116 -4.67 -22.44 -2.50
N VAL A 117 -5.64 -21.65 -2.07
CA VAL A 117 -5.85 -21.30 -0.66
C VAL A 117 -7.31 -21.54 -0.30
N LYS A 118 -7.55 -22.35 0.73
CA LYS A 118 -8.87 -22.46 1.35
C LYS A 118 -9.07 -21.26 2.27
N LEU A 119 -10.08 -20.45 2.00
CA LEU A 119 -10.46 -19.33 2.86
C LEU A 119 -11.14 -19.88 4.11
N LYS A 120 -10.47 -19.72 5.25
CA LYS A 120 -10.99 -19.99 6.58
C LYS A 120 -11.35 -18.64 7.18
N GLY A 121 -12.61 -18.25 7.00
CA GLY A 121 -13.10 -16.92 7.29
C GLY A 121 -13.86 -16.81 8.61
N VAL A 122 -13.77 -15.66 9.26
CA VAL A 122 -14.68 -15.24 10.32
C VAL A 122 -15.19 -13.82 10.07
N ASN A 123 -16.38 -13.51 10.56
CA ASN A 123 -16.87 -12.14 10.63
C ASN A 123 -16.33 -11.48 11.89
N ARG A 124 -15.92 -10.22 11.79
CA ARG A 124 -15.48 -9.42 12.93
C ARG A 124 -16.17 -8.07 12.91
N HIS A 125 -16.94 -7.79 13.96
CA HIS A 125 -17.54 -6.49 14.22
C HIS A 125 -16.58 -5.63 15.04
N ASP A 126 -16.53 -4.33 14.75
CA ASP A 126 -15.70 -3.36 15.45
C ASP A 126 -16.38 -2.89 16.74
N PHE A 127 -16.53 -3.82 17.69
CA PHE A 127 -17.19 -3.60 18.97
C PHE A 127 -16.42 -4.24 20.12
N HIS A 128 -16.12 -3.45 21.15
CA HIS A 128 -15.54 -3.92 22.39
C HIS A 128 -16.63 -4.03 23.48
N PRO A 129 -16.74 -5.16 24.20
CA PRO A 129 -17.86 -5.42 25.12
C PRO A 129 -18.01 -4.40 26.25
N ARG A 130 -16.93 -3.70 26.63
CA ARG A 130 -16.96 -2.65 27.69
C ARG A 130 -16.84 -1.23 27.17
N MET A 131 -16.36 -1.04 25.94
CA MET A 131 -16.04 0.29 25.39
C MET A 131 -16.92 0.66 24.19
N GLY A 132 -17.84 -0.23 23.79
CA GLY A 132 -18.71 -0.04 22.65
C GLY A 132 -17.91 0.02 21.35
N PHE A 133 -18.20 1.00 20.51
CA PHE A 133 -17.52 1.22 19.22
C PHE A 133 -16.07 1.71 19.34
N PHE A 134 -15.61 2.05 20.56
CA PHE A 134 -14.20 2.32 20.77
C PHE A 134 -13.45 0.99 20.95
N VAL A 135 -12.63 0.64 19.95
CA VAL A 135 -11.73 -0.51 20.02
C VAL A 135 -10.29 -0.03 19.92
N ASP A 136 -9.53 -0.17 21.00
CA ASP A 136 -8.14 0.24 21.04
C ASP A 136 -7.22 -0.71 20.25
N SER A 137 -6.03 -0.22 19.89
CA SER A 137 -5.07 -0.98 19.09
C SER A 137 -4.59 -2.27 19.75
N ARG A 138 -4.48 -2.32 21.08
CA ARG A 138 -4.05 -3.53 21.79
C ARG A 138 -5.13 -4.60 21.73
N THR A 139 -6.40 -4.21 21.84
CA THR A 139 -7.53 -5.12 21.63
C THR A 139 -7.55 -5.64 20.19
N MET A 140 -7.42 -4.76 19.18
CA MET A 140 -7.37 -5.19 17.77
C MET A 140 -6.23 -6.17 17.50
N GLU A 141 -5.03 -5.90 18.03
CA GLU A 141 -3.89 -6.79 17.89
C GLU A 141 -4.13 -8.14 18.58
N ARG A 142 -4.69 -8.13 19.79
CA ARG A 142 -5.06 -9.35 20.52
C ARG A 142 -6.06 -10.19 19.72
N ASP A 143 -7.10 -9.58 19.17
CA ASP A 143 -8.09 -10.27 18.34
C ASP A 143 -7.42 -10.92 17.13
N ILE A 144 -6.57 -10.17 16.40
CA ILE A 144 -5.85 -10.69 15.23
C ILE A 144 -4.94 -11.87 15.62
N ARG A 145 -4.25 -11.80 16.77
CA ARG A 145 -3.41 -12.91 17.26
C ARG A 145 -4.24 -14.16 17.57
N LEU A 146 -5.38 -14.02 18.24
CA LEU A 146 -6.28 -15.13 18.54
C LEU A 146 -6.84 -15.76 17.26
N ILE A 147 -7.24 -14.93 16.29
CA ILE A 147 -7.70 -15.36 14.97
C ILE A 147 -6.61 -16.17 14.25
N LYS A 148 -5.36 -15.69 14.28
CA LYS A 148 -4.22 -16.42 13.70
C LYS A 148 -3.92 -17.72 14.42
N GLN A 149 -3.98 -17.75 15.75
CA GLN A 149 -3.82 -18.98 16.56
C GLN A 149 -4.90 -20.03 16.25
N ALA A 150 -6.11 -19.58 15.94
CA ALA A 150 -7.20 -20.44 15.46
C ALA A 150 -7.07 -20.85 13.98
N ASN A 151 -5.94 -20.56 13.32
CA ASN A 151 -5.65 -20.91 11.93
C ASN A 151 -6.66 -20.31 10.93
N ILE A 152 -7.21 -19.14 11.25
CA ILE A 152 -8.08 -18.34 10.39
C ILE A 152 -7.18 -17.44 9.53
N ASN A 153 -7.50 -17.33 8.23
CA ASN A 153 -6.70 -16.58 7.25
C ASN A 153 -7.48 -15.48 6.52
N MET A 154 -8.76 -15.31 6.83
CA MET A 154 -9.61 -14.26 6.27
C MET A 154 -10.52 -13.68 7.35
N ILE A 155 -10.67 -12.36 7.35
CA ILE A 155 -11.65 -11.65 8.16
C ILE A 155 -12.57 -10.91 7.21
N ARG A 156 -13.88 -11.03 7.41
CA ARG A 156 -14.87 -10.15 6.80
C ARG A 156 -15.24 -9.09 7.83
N THR A 157 -14.95 -7.83 7.50
CA THR A 157 -15.40 -6.67 8.28
C THR A 157 -16.88 -6.48 8.01
N SER A 158 -17.71 -6.74 9.02
CA SER A 158 -19.18 -6.77 8.92
C SER A 158 -19.85 -5.74 9.80
#